data_AF-A0A6P6JZF1-F1
#
_entry.id   AF-A0A6P6JZF1-F1
#
_cell.length_a   1.000
_cell.length_b   1.000
_cell.length_c   1.000
_cell.angle_alpha   90.00
_cell.angle_beta   90.00
_cell.angle_gamma   90.00
#
_symmetry.space_group_name_H-M   'P 1'
#
loop_
_entity.id
_entity.type
_entity.pdbx_description
1 polymer ?
#
loop_
_entity_poly.entity_id
_entity_poly.type
_entity_poly.pdbx_seq_one_letter_code
_entity_poly.pdbx_strand_id
1 'polypeptide(L)'
;MGKYWSKMAYYLLYTRPVPMDYDVRGLLNYKLSCCVNALLQSFSATTELLDILNKWHPSDRTDKSNVPLQLKNILEAMRGKSYPAPYKDFLNCLYRQAIQRWTEQDADEIFHIILSLSQKQIADAVLAQEISSLFEIKVETQVGCLNCKFIQRMPNSLFSLPLAICERENSLENCINSFFQLQKLVDSEKVYCDKCEKRQPSTYESKLVSLPPILCVHLKRFRNDDGLPRKLYNKVAFPETFSTGIFSAGKSEADCLSSDEHYSLYAVVVHKGTTVSGHYTAFIRPNQEKMWYYADDSCVRPSTWADVQGTYGGYRQRYGETAYLLLYRKKS
;
A
#
# COMPACT_ATOMS: atom_id res chain seq x y z
N MET A 1 2.23 -45.71 -12.03
CA MET A 1 1.83 -44.41 -11.42
C MET A 1 2.79 -43.24 -11.72
N GLY A 2 3.73 -43.34 -12.68
CA GLY A 2 4.76 -42.30 -12.92
C GLY A 2 4.58 -41.42 -14.16
N LYS A 3 3.46 -41.49 -14.90
CA LYS A 3 3.26 -40.75 -16.16
C LYS A 3 2.07 -39.77 -16.17
N TYR A 4 1.32 -39.66 -15.07
CA TYR A 4 0.20 -38.70 -14.95
C TYR A 4 0.60 -37.38 -14.28
N TRP A 5 1.71 -37.34 -13.54
CA TRP A 5 2.17 -36.14 -12.83
C TRP A 5 3.05 -35.20 -13.66
N SER A 6 3.61 -35.64 -14.80
CA SER A 6 4.48 -34.79 -15.62
C SER A 6 3.73 -33.82 -16.55
N LYS A 7 2.45 -34.09 -16.87
CA LYS A 7 1.64 -33.20 -17.73
C LYS A 7 1.00 -32.03 -16.98
N MET A 8 0.70 -32.16 -15.69
CA MET A 8 0.20 -31.02 -14.88
C MET A 8 1.29 -30.02 -14.50
N ALA A 9 2.54 -30.46 -14.33
CA ALA A 9 3.67 -29.57 -14.08
C ALA A 9 4.07 -28.75 -15.32
N TYR A 10 3.79 -29.25 -16.54
CA TYR A 10 4.06 -28.52 -17.79
C TYR A 10 2.98 -27.47 -18.13
N TYR A 11 1.74 -27.65 -17.67
CA TYR A 11 0.65 -26.70 -17.93
C TYR A 11 0.71 -25.44 -17.06
N LEU A 12 1.42 -25.46 -15.93
CA LEU A 12 1.59 -24.30 -15.04
C LEU A 12 2.79 -23.40 -15.39
N LEU A 13 3.64 -23.81 -16.35
CA LEU A 13 4.87 -23.09 -16.69
C LEU A 13 4.82 -22.33 -18.03
N TYR A 14 3.77 -22.53 -18.85
CA TYR A 14 3.67 -21.90 -20.17
C TYR A 14 2.21 -21.65 -20.63
N THR A 15 1.36 -21.11 -19.75
CA THR A 15 0.14 -20.46 -20.24
C THR A 15 0.54 -19.21 -21.02
N ARG A 16 0.52 -19.29 -22.35
CA ARG A 16 0.53 -18.10 -23.21
C ARG A 16 -0.61 -17.19 -22.74
N PRO A 17 -0.40 -15.89 -22.53
CA PRO A 17 -1.50 -15.01 -22.22
C PRO A 17 -2.44 -15.04 -23.41
N VAL A 18 -3.67 -15.46 -23.16
CA VAL A 18 -4.78 -15.20 -24.06
C VAL A 18 -4.88 -13.67 -24.13
N PRO A 19 -4.76 -13.04 -25.30
CA PRO A 19 -5.05 -11.62 -25.42
C PRO A 19 -6.56 -11.48 -25.24
N MET A 20 -6.98 -11.31 -23.99
CA MET A 20 -8.30 -10.76 -23.71
C MET A 20 -8.19 -9.25 -23.78
N ASP A 21 -9.17 -8.65 -24.43
CA ASP A 21 -9.31 -7.22 -24.73
C ASP A 21 -9.64 -6.41 -23.46
N TYR A 22 -8.88 -6.64 -22.39
CA TYR A 22 -9.01 -5.92 -21.13
C TYR A 22 -8.03 -4.74 -21.12
N ASP A 23 -8.49 -3.60 -20.62
CA ASP A 23 -7.63 -2.44 -20.29
C ASP A 23 -6.60 -2.76 -19.17
N VAL A 24 -6.67 -3.96 -18.59
CA VAL A 24 -5.80 -4.43 -17.51
C VAL A 24 -5.02 -5.65 -17.97
N ARG A 25 -3.71 -5.60 -17.80
CA ARG A 25 -2.78 -6.63 -18.27
C ARG A 25 -2.13 -7.36 -17.11
N GLY A 26 -2.12 -8.70 -17.17
CA GLY A 26 -1.42 -9.54 -16.20
C GLY A 26 0.10 -9.49 -16.35
N LEU A 27 0.81 -9.83 -15.28
CA LEU A 27 2.27 -9.85 -15.20
C LEU A 27 2.78 -11.26 -14.89
N LEU A 28 3.78 -11.73 -15.63
CA LEU A 28 4.36 -13.06 -15.37
C LEU A 28 4.96 -13.11 -13.97
N ASN A 29 4.65 -14.15 -13.21
CA ASN A 29 5.30 -14.36 -11.92
C ASN A 29 6.69 -14.96 -12.10
N TYR A 30 7.71 -14.18 -11.79
CA TYR A 30 9.07 -14.67 -11.65
C TYR A 30 9.32 -15.16 -10.23
N LYS A 31 8.73 -16.33 -9.92
CA LYS A 31 8.85 -17.08 -8.66
C LYS A 31 8.14 -16.41 -7.45
N LEU A 32 8.83 -15.54 -6.70
CA LEU A 32 8.28 -14.87 -5.51
C LEU A 32 7.96 -13.39 -5.77
N SER A 33 7.61 -13.08 -7.02
CA SER A 33 7.43 -11.70 -7.48
C SER A 33 5.99 -11.19 -7.37
N CYS A 34 5.07 -12.00 -6.84
CA CYS A 34 3.65 -11.67 -6.76
C CYS A 34 3.36 -10.39 -5.95
N CYS A 35 4.16 -10.12 -4.91
CA CYS A 35 4.10 -8.87 -4.16
C CYS A 35 4.31 -7.64 -5.07
N VAL A 36 5.36 -7.68 -5.89
CA VAL A 36 5.66 -6.61 -6.85
C VAL A 36 4.61 -6.54 -7.96
N ASN A 37 4.11 -7.70 -8.43
CA ASN A 37 3.03 -7.74 -9.42
C ASN A 37 1.78 -7.02 -8.90
N ALA A 38 1.33 -7.34 -7.69
CA ALA A 38 0.14 -6.73 -7.10
C ALA A 38 0.29 -5.21 -6.92
N LEU A 39 1.48 -4.74 -6.52
CA LEU A 39 1.79 -3.31 -6.44
C LEU A 39 1.83 -2.64 -7.82
N LEU A 40 2.39 -3.29 -8.84
CA LEU A 40 2.38 -2.73 -10.19
C LEU A 40 0.97 -2.61 -10.76
N GLN A 41 0.06 -3.52 -10.41
CA GLN A 41 -1.35 -3.38 -10.77
C GLN A 41 -1.97 -2.13 -10.12
N SER A 42 -1.70 -1.88 -8.83
CA SER A 42 -2.22 -0.69 -8.15
C SER A 42 -1.59 0.61 -8.69
N PHE A 43 -0.29 0.62 -8.99
CA PHE A 43 0.37 1.75 -9.65
C PHE A 43 -0.14 1.98 -11.08
N SER A 44 -0.40 0.93 -11.86
CA SER A 44 -0.98 1.04 -13.21
C SER A 44 -2.35 1.70 -13.20
N ALA A 45 -3.18 1.36 -12.20
CA ALA A 45 -4.48 1.98 -11.97
C ALA A 45 -4.39 3.42 -11.43
N THR A 46 -3.22 3.85 -10.94
CA THR A 46 -2.94 5.22 -10.48
C THR A 46 -2.50 6.06 -11.67
N THR A 47 -3.45 6.58 -12.46
CA THR A 47 -3.16 7.24 -13.73
C THR A 47 -2.28 8.47 -13.58
N GLU A 48 -2.51 9.21 -12.51
CA GLU A 48 -1.79 10.43 -12.12
C GLU A 48 -0.28 10.19 -11.98
N LEU A 49 0.11 9.03 -11.43
CA LEU A 49 1.53 8.68 -11.27
C LEU A 49 2.23 8.57 -12.63
N LEU A 50 1.60 7.89 -13.60
CA LEU A 50 2.19 7.78 -14.94
C LEU A 50 2.20 9.14 -15.65
N ASP A 51 1.17 9.96 -15.46
CA ASP A 51 1.11 11.29 -16.06
C ASP A 51 2.25 12.19 -15.55
N ILE A 52 2.58 12.12 -14.26
CA ILE A 52 3.74 12.83 -13.69
C ILE A 52 5.05 12.24 -14.25
N LEU A 53 5.22 10.92 -14.26
CA LEU A 53 6.41 10.26 -14.80
C LEU A 53 6.62 10.57 -16.30
N ASN A 54 5.55 10.79 -17.06
CA ASN A 54 5.61 11.16 -18.47
C ASN A 54 6.19 12.56 -18.71
N LYS A 55 6.03 13.49 -17.76
CA LYS A 55 6.69 14.81 -17.79
C LYS A 55 8.21 14.70 -17.60
N TRP A 56 8.68 13.61 -17.02
CA TRP A 56 10.10 13.41 -16.71
C TRP A 56 10.92 13.01 -17.94
N HIS A 57 12.02 13.74 -18.16
CA HIS A 57 12.97 13.52 -19.24
C HIS A 57 14.35 13.16 -18.66
N PRO A 58 14.62 11.87 -18.39
CA PRO A 58 15.91 11.44 -17.84
C PRO A 58 17.04 11.60 -18.85
N SER A 59 18.22 11.98 -18.37
CA SER A 59 19.43 12.14 -19.19
C SER A 59 19.91 10.81 -19.79
N ASP A 60 19.81 9.71 -19.03
CA ASP A 60 20.04 8.35 -19.49
C ASP A 60 18.73 7.54 -19.45
N ARG A 61 18.19 7.25 -20.62
CA ARG A 61 16.96 6.45 -20.78
C ARG A 61 17.20 4.94 -20.67
N THR A 62 18.45 4.52 -20.55
CA THR A 62 18.87 3.11 -20.54
C THR A 62 19.36 2.64 -19.18
N ASP A 63 19.34 3.51 -18.16
CA ASP A 63 19.78 3.17 -16.81
C ASP A 63 18.89 2.07 -16.20
N LYS A 64 19.45 0.87 -16.10
CA LYS A 64 18.81 -0.32 -15.54
C LYS A 64 18.79 -0.33 -14.01
N SER A 65 19.44 0.63 -13.37
CA SER A 65 19.51 0.75 -11.91
C SER A 65 18.60 1.86 -11.37
N ASN A 66 17.99 2.65 -12.26
CA ASN A 66 17.06 3.71 -11.93
C ASN A 66 15.62 3.18 -11.80
N VAL A 67 15.13 3.06 -10.55
CA VAL A 67 13.82 2.51 -10.23
C VAL A 67 12.66 3.32 -10.82
N PRO A 68 12.59 4.66 -10.69
CA PRO A 68 11.48 5.42 -11.28
C PRO A 68 11.45 5.33 -12.81
N LEU A 69 12.61 5.21 -13.47
CA LEU A 69 12.68 5.01 -14.92
C LEU A 69 12.13 3.63 -15.32
N GLN A 70 12.56 2.58 -14.63
CA GLN A 70 12.05 1.24 -14.90
C GLN A 70 10.56 1.12 -14.54
N LEU A 71 10.10 1.82 -13.51
CA LEU A 71 8.67 1.95 -13.16
C LEU A 71 7.89 2.60 -14.30
N LYS A 72 8.35 3.74 -14.82
CA LYS A 72 7.74 4.41 -15.99
C LYS A 72 7.61 3.43 -17.17
N ASN A 73 8.70 2.77 -17.54
CA ASN A 73 8.73 1.84 -18.67
C ASN A 73 7.72 0.68 -18.52
N ILE A 74 7.62 0.09 -17.33
CA ILE A 74 6.67 -1.01 -17.11
C ILE A 74 5.23 -0.52 -17.10
N LEU A 75 4.93 0.63 -16.51
CA LEU A 75 3.59 1.21 -16.49
C LEU A 75 3.11 1.59 -17.90
N GLU A 76 4.00 2.17 -18.74
CA GLU A 76 3.71 2.41 -20.16
C GLU A 76 3.45 1.09 -20.90
N ALA A 77 4.28 0.07 -20.69
CA ALA A 77 4.12 -1.23 -21.34
C ALA A 77 2.86 -2.00 -20.88
N MET A 78 2.39 -1.77 -19.66
CA MET A 78 1.13 -2.31 -19.15
C MET A 78 -0.09 -1.68 -19.84
N ARG A 79 0.01 -0.42 -20.29
CA ARG A 79 -1.04 0.26 -21.09
C ARG A 79 -0.91 0.01 -22.60
N GLY A 80 0.27 -0.37 -23.07
CA GLY A 80 0.55 -0.58 -24.49
C GLY A 80 0.04 -1.92 -25.04
N LYS A 81 0.05 -2.05 -26.38
CA LYS A 81 -0.37 -3.28 -27.08
C LYS A 81 0.74 -4.33 -27.23
N SER A 82 2.02 -3.94 -27.16
CA SER A 82 3.18 -4.83 -27.40
C SER A 82 3.39 -5.88 -26.29
N TYR A 83 3.81 -7.10 -26.64
CA TYR A 83 4.06 -8.21 -25.72
C TYR A 83 5.48 -8.78 -25.92
N PRO A 84 6.23 -9.16 -24.86
CA PRO A 84 5.93 -9.06 -23.43
C PRO A 84 6.31 -7.70 -22.82
N ALA A 85 5.69 -7.33 -21.69
CA ALA A 85 6.10 -6.15 -20.92
C ALA A 85 7.51 -6.36 -20.29
N PRO A 86 8.37 -5.32 -20.18
CA PRO A 86 9.76 -5.42 -19.69
C PRO A 86 9.85 -5.60 -18.16
N TYR A 87 9.02 -6.47 -17.59
CA TYR A 87 8.89 -6.66 -16.14
C TYR A 87 10.19 -7.19 -15.50
N LYS A 88 10.96 -8.02 -16.20
CA LYS A 88 12.24 -8.53 -15.70
C LYS A 88 13.24 -7.41 -15.41
N ASP A 89 13.24 -6.35 -16.20
CA ASP A 89 14.17 -5.24 -16.01
C ASP A 89 13.84 -4.45 -14.75
N PHE A 90 12.55 -4.21 -14.48
CA PHE A 90 12.09 -3.61 -13.23
C PHE A 90 12.45 -4.46 -12.00
N LEU A 91 12.21 -5.77 -12.04
CA LEU A 91 12.60 -6.67 -10.94
C LEU A 91 14.12 -6.66 -10.71
N ASN A 92 14.91 -6.79 -11.77
CA ASN A 92 16.36 -6.75 -11.66
C ASN A 92 16.86 -5.41 -11.12
N CYS A 93 16.19 -4.31 -11.45
CA CYS A 93 16.46 -2.99 -10.91
C CYS A 93 16.21 -2.94 -9.39
N LEU A 94 15.05 -3.41 -8.93
CA LEU A 94 14.73 -3.53 -7.51
C LEU A 94 15.76 -4.40 -6.77
N TYR A 95 16.16 -5.54 -7.34
CA TYR A 95 17.15 -6.42 -6.71
C TYR A 95 18.55 -5.79 -6.57
N ARG A 96 18.91 -4.84 -7.43
CA ARG A 96 20.16 -4.07 -7.30
C ARG A 96 20.10 -3.06 -6.15
N GLN A 97 18.91 -2.66 -5.73
CA GLN A 97 18.66 -1.72 -4.63
C GLN A 97 18.45 -2.44 -3.29
N ALA A 98 19.09 -3.61 -3.11
CA ALA A 98 19.07 -4.46 -1.91
C ALA A 98 17.76 -5.22 -1.60
N ILE A 99 16.80 -5.28 -2.53
CA ILE A 99 15.64 -6.18 -2.40
C ILE A 99 16.07 -7.62 -2.71
N GLN A 100 15.73 -8.57 -1.83
CA GLN A 100 16.15 -9.96 -2.00
C GLN A 100 15.28 -10.72 -3.00
N ARG A 101 15.91 -11.30 -4.02
CA ARG A 101 15.24 -12.03 -5.11
C ARG A 101 14.50 -13.31 -4.67
N TRP A 102 14.89 -13.89 -3.54
CA TRP A 102 14.44 -15.22 -3.09
C TRP A 102 13.64 -15.18 -1.79
N THR A 103 13.16 -14.00 -1.41
CA THR A 103 12.49 -13.76 -0.14
C THR A 103 11.14 -13.12 -0.41
N GLU A 104 10.09 -13.61 0.26
CA GLU A 104 8.79 -12.94 0.23
C GLU A 104 8.95 -11.53 0.79
N GLN A 105 8.46 -10.54 0.04
CA GLN A 105 8.58 -9.13 0.37
C GLN A 105 7.28 -8.61 0.97
N ASP A 106 7.38 -7.64 1.86
CA ASP A 106 6.24 -6.89 2.35
C ASP A 106 5.81 -5.84 1.32
N ALA A 107 4.53 -5.84 0.94
CA ALA A 107 4.05 -4.91 -0.09
C ALA A 107 4.10 -3.44 0.36
N ASP A 108 3.94 -3.15 1.65
CA ASP A 108 4.08 -1.79 2.18
C ASP A 108 5.55 -1.35 2.09
N GLU A 109 6.50 -2.22 2.49
CA GLU A 109 7.92 -1.92 2.41
C GLU A 109 8.37 -1.62 0.97
N ILE A 110 7.97 -2.46 0.01
CA ILE A 110 8.30 -2.23 -1.42
C ILE A 110 7.65 -0.94 -1.94
N PHE A 111 6.40 -0.64 -1.52
CA PHE A 111 5.73 0.61 -1.86
C PHE A 111 6.53 1.83 -1.37
N HIS A 112 6.97 1.82 -0.10
CA HIS A 112 7.81 2.88 0.47
C HIS A 112 9.18 2.99 -0.20
N ILE A 113 9.82 1.85 -0.54
CA ILE A 113 11.11 1.84 -1.24
C ILE A 113 10.97 2.50 -2.62
N ILE A 114 9.94 2.16 -3.39
CA ILE A 114 9.72 2.73 -4.73
C ILE A 114 9.55 4.26 -4.65
N LEU A 115 8.74 4.76 -3.72
CA LEU A 115 8.51 6.20 -3.56
C LEU A 115 9.76 6.93 -3.05
N SER A 116 10.46 6.35 -2.08
CA SER A 116 11.72 6.90 -1.54
C SER A 116 12.83 6.94 -2.59
N LEU A 117 12.91 5.92 -3.45
CA LEU A 117 13.87 5.92 -4.56
C LEU A 117 13.46 6.89 -5.66
N SER A 118 12.16 7.13 -5.86
CA SER A 118 11.69 8.18 -6.76
C SER A 118 12.15 9.56 -6.30
N GLN A 119 12.12 9.83 -4.99
CA GLN A 119 12.67 11.07 -4.41
C GLN A 119 14.19 11.20 -4.60
N LYS A 120 14.93 10.09 -4.48
CA LYS A 120 16.40 10.10 -4.51
C LYS A 120 17.00 10.07 -5.91
N GLN A 121 16.36 9.38 -6.85
CA GLN A 121 16.93 9.05 -8.17
C GLN A 121 16.41 9.95 -9.30
N ILE A 122 15.37 10.75 -9.05
CA ILE A 122 14.90 11.80 -9.97
C ILE A 122 15.65 13.09 -9.62
N ALA A 123 16.49 13.56 -10.54
CA ALA A 123 17.28 14.78 -10.32
C ALA A 123 16.42 16.06 -10.31
N ASP A 124 15.27 16.05 -10.99
CA ASP A 124 14.31 17.14 -10.95
C ASP A 124 13.54 17.12 -9.61
N ALA A 125 13.95 18.00 -8.69
CA ALA A 125 13.36 18.09 -7.36
C ALA A 125 11.87 18.46 -7.37
N VAL A 126 11.40 19.21 -8.37
CA VAL A 126 9.98 19.60 -8.49
C VAL A 126 9.15 18.37 -8.85
N LEU A 127 9.61 17.60 -9.84
CA LEU A 127 8.93 16.38 -10.27
C LEU A 127 8.98 15.28 -9.19
N ALA A 128 10.12 15.12 -8.53
CA ALA A 128 10.27 14.21 -7.40
C ALA A 128 9.30 14.55 -6.26
N GLN A 129 9.12 15.84 -5.98
CA GLN A 129 8.15 16.32 -4.99
C GLN A 129 6.71 16.09 -5.46
N GLU A 130 6.39 16.29 -6.75
CA GLU A 130 5.05 16.03 -7.30
C GLU A 130 4.63 14.56 -7.12
N ILE A 131 5.53 13.61 -7.39
CA ILE A 131 5.30 12.17 -7.13
C ILE A 131 5.06 11.90 -5.64
N SER A 132 5.86 12.55 -4.78
CA SER A 132 5.75 12.36 -3.33
C SER A 132 4.42 12.88 -2.81
N SER A 133 4.05 14.10 -3.20
CA SER A 133 2.81 14.76 -2.80
C SER A 133 1.56 14.06 -3.32
N LEU A 134 1.68 13.17 -4.32
CA LEU A 134 0.58 12.31 -4.76
C LEU A 134 0.10 11.36 -3.65
N PHE A 135 1.01 10.90 -2.78
CA PHE A 135 0.75 9.93 -1.71
C PHE A 135 1.03 10.45 -0.30
N GLU A 136 1.65 11.62 -0.15
CA GLU A 136 2.10 12.16 1.13
C GLU A 136 0.93 12.57 2.03
N ILE A 137 0.78 11.85 3.14
CA ILE A 137 -0.07 12.21 4.28
C ILE A 137 0.80 12.99 5.26
N LYS A 138 0.37 14.20 5.61
CA LYS A 138 1.06 15.02 6.62
C LYS A 138 0.35 14.89 7.95
N VAL A 139 1.13 14.59 8.99
CA VAL A 139 0.65 14.48 10.36
C VAL A 139 1.58 15.23 11.31
N GLU A 140 1.08 15.69 12.44
CA GLU A 140 1.89 16.22 13.53
C GLU A 140 1.79 15.25 14.71
N THR A 141 2.92 14.70 15.13
CA THR A 141 2.98 13.89 16.36
C THR A 141 3.19 14.82 17.55
N GLN A 142 2.32 14.70 18.55
CA GLN A 142 2.43 15.45 19.81
C GLN A 142 2.70 14.50 20.97
N VAL A 143 3.75 14.82 21.74
CA VAL A 143 4.10 14.10 22.98
C VAL A 143 4.04 15.09 24.15
N GLY A 144 3.09 14.90 25.05
CA GLY A 144 2.85 15.79 26.19
C GLY A 144 3.29 15.16 27.51
N CYS A 145 4.19 15.79 28.26
CA CYS A 145 4.57 15.30 29.59
C CYS A 145 3.44 15.54 30.60
N LEU A 146 2.97 14.50 31.29
CA LEU A 146 1.90 14.64 32.28
C LEU A 146 2.35 15.34 33.56
N ASN A 147 3.66 15.38 33.83
CA ASN A 147 4.25 16.03 35.00
C ASN A 147 4.44 17.54 34.79
N CYS A 148 5.27 17.95 33.82
CA CYS A 148 5.60 19.37 33.59
C CYS A 148 4.74 20.06 32.54
N LYS A 149 3.81 19.34 31.88
CA LYS A 149 2.91 19.84 30.84
C LYS A 149 3.59 20.37 29.56
N PHE A 150 4.90 20.18 29.41
CA PHE A 150 5.61 20.46 28.17
C PHE A 150 5.11 19.54 27.05
N ILE A 151 4.84 20.12 25.88
CA ILE A 151 4.38 19.39 24.68
C ILE A 151 5.45 19.53 23.60
N GLN A 152 5.98 18.39 23.15
CA GLN A 152 6.83 18.30 21.98
C GLN A 152 5.97 18.03 20.75
N ARG A 153 6.18 18.81 19.69
CA ARG A 153 5.48 18.66 18.41
C ARG A 153 6.49 18.30 17.32
N MET A 154 6.17 17.30 16.52
CA MET A 154 7.04 16.78 15.46
C MET A 154 6.22 16.65 14.17
N PRO A 155 6.50 17.46 13.13
CA PRO A 155 5.88 17.27 11.83
C PRO A 155 6.44 16.01 11.17
N ASN A 156 5.55 15.12 10.74
CA ASN A 156 5.88 13.84 10.13
C ASN A 156 5.12 13.68 8.79
N SER A 157 5.75 12.99 7.84
CA SER A 157 5.14 12.60 6.57
C SER A 157 5.05 11.08 6.45
N LEU A 158 3.96 10.57 5.89
CA LEU A 158 3.72 9.15 5.67
C LEU A 158 3.28 8.92 4.23
N PHE A 159 3.76 7.86 3.56
CA PHE A 159 3.23 7.45 2.25
C PHE A 159 2.03 6.49 2.35
N SER A 160 1.90 5.80 3.49
CA SER A 160 0.75 4.94 3.79
C SER A 160 0.32 5.16 5.24
N LEU A 161 -0.99 5.08 5.51
CA LEU A 161 -1.55 5.19 6.86
C LEU A 161 -1.54 3.80 7.52
N PRO A 162 -0.70 3.55 8.54
CA PRO A 162 -0.49 2.20 9.06
C PRO A 162 -1.47 1.89 10.20
N LEU A 163 -2.61 1.33 9.85
CA LEU A 163 -3.71 1.08 10.77
C LEU A 163 -3.57 -0.25 11.51
N ALA A 164 -3.56 -0.16 12.84
CA ALA A 164 -3.63 -1.34 13.70
C ALA A 164 -5.04 -1.97 13.64
N ILE A 165 -5.09 -3.30 13.58
CA ILE A 165 -6.34 -4.06 13.54
C ILE A 165 -6.62 -4.65 14.93
N CYS A 166 -7.78 -4.40 15.51
CA CYS A 166 -8.15 -5.03 16.77
C CYS A 166 -8.54 -6.50 16.55
N GLU A 167 -8.40 -7.35 17.56
CA GLU A 167 -8.78 -8.77 17.44
C GLU A 167 -10.31 -9.01 17.38
N ARG A 168 -11.11 -7.95 17.51
CA ARG A 168 -12.56 -8.00 17.33
C ARG A 168 -12.92 -7.68 15.87
N GLU A 169 -14.19 -7.40 15.60
CA GLU A 169 -14.59 -6.87 14.30
C GLU A 169 -14.17 -5.39 14.18
N ASN A 170 -13.65 -5.02 13.01
CA ASN A 170 -13.19 -3.66 12.72
C ASN A 170 -13.95 -3.09 11.52
N SER A 171 -14.10 -1.78 11.52
CA SER A 171 -14.34 -0.99 10.32
C SER A 171 -13.10 -0.13 10.03
N LEU A 172 -12.92 0.29 8.78
CA LEU A 172 -11.88 1.23 8.39
C LEU A 172 -11.94 2.51 9.25
N GLU A 173 -13.14 3.04 9.46
CA GLU A 173 -13.39 4.21 10.29
C GLU A 173 -12.92 4.00 11.74
N ASN A 174 -13.25 2.87 12.36
CA ASN A 174 -12.80 2.58 13.73
C ASN A 174 -11.28 2.44 13.82
N CYS A 175 -10.65 1.82 12.82
CA CYS A 175 -9.21 1.72 12.74
C CYS A 175 -8.54 3.10 12.61
N ILE A 176 -9.10 3.99 11.79
CA ILE A 176 -8.62 5.38 11.63
C ILE A 176 -8.79 6.15 12.94
N ASN A 177 -9.98 6.09 13.55
CA ASN A 177 -10.25 6.77 14.82
C ASN A 177 -9.29 6.30 15.92
N SER A 178 -9.01 5.01 15.99
CA SER A 178 -8.04 4.43 16.93
C SER A 178 -6.62 4.93 16.68
N PHE A 179 -6.20 5.07 15.42
CA PHE A 179 -4.87 5.60 15.06
C PHE A 179 -4.67 7.04 15.56
N PHE A 180 -5.69 7.88 15.46
CA PHE A 180 -5.64 9.28 15.89
C PHE A 180 -6.04 9.51 17.36
N GLN A 181 -6.41 8.45 18.08
CA GLN A 181 -6.81 8.57 19.48
C GLN A 181 -5.63 8.97 20.36
N LEU A 182 -5.87 9.90 21.31
CA LEU A 182 -4.92 10.24 22.35
C LEU A 182 -4.63 9.02 23.24
N GLN A 183 -3.37 8.63 23.30
CA GLN A 183 -2.88 7.53 24.11
C GLN A 183 -2.17 8.08 25.35
N LYS A 184 -2.33 7.39 26.49
CA LYS A 184 -1.59 7.67 27.72
C LYS A 184 -0.50 6.63 27.88
N LEU A 185 0.76 7.07 27.77
CA LEU A 185 1.94 6.25 27.94
C LEU A 185 2.35 6.27 29.42
N VAL A 186 2.09 5.15 30.10
CA VAL A 186 2.32 4.98 31.55
C VAL A 186 3.25 3.80 31.82
N ASP A 187 3.64 3.60 33.08
CA ASP A 187 4.42 2.44 33.53
C ASP A 187 5.69 2.15 32.71
N SER A 188 5.71 1.07 31.92
CA SER A 188 6.85 0.67 31.07
C SER A 188 7.00 1.54 29.82
N GLU A 189 5.96 2.27 29.42
CA GLU A 189 5.91 3.08 28.20
C GLU A 189 6.29 4.55 28.44
N LYS A 190 6.70 4.92 29.66
CA LYS A 190 7.11 6.30 30.00
C LYS A 190 8.18 6.82 29.04
N VAL A 191 8.02 8.05 28.57
CA VAL A 191 8.94 8.73 27.63
C VAL A 191 9.92 9.62 28.40
N TYR A 192 11.16 9.74 27.93
CA TYR A 192 12.13 10.67 28.51
C TYR A 192 11.70 12.11 28.23
N CYS A 193 11.63 12.94 29.27
CA CYS A 193 11.27 14.35 29.14
C CYS A 193 12.48 15.23 29.44
N ASP A 194 12.95 15.99 28.44
CA ASP A 194 14.12 16.87 28.56
C ASP A 194 13.96 17.95 29.64
N LYS A 195 12.73 18.42 29.89
CA LYS A 195 12.44 19.41 30.94
C LYS A 195 12.47 18.82 32.35
N CYS A 196 12.20 17.52 32.50
CA CYS A 196 12.23 16.83 33.79
C CYS A 196 13.52 16.02 34.00
N GLU A 197 14.33 15.86 32.95
CA GLU A 197 15.54 15.05 32.88
C GLU A 197 15.33 13.58 33.32
N LYS A 198 14.12 13.06 33.18
CA LYS A 198 13.76 11.68 33.52
C LYS A 198 12.56 11.17 32.73
N ARG A 199 12.33 9.85 32.77
CA ARG A 199 11.16 9.21 32.16
C ARG A 199 9.88 9.59 32.91
N GLN A 200 8.90 10.11 32.17
CA GLN A 200 7.64 10.60 32.69
C GLN A 200 6.45 9.94 32.00
N PRO A 201 5.34 9.72 32.74
CA PRO A 201 4.05 9.46 32.11
C PRO A 201 3.75 10.58 31.12
N SER A 202 3.35 10.21 29.91
CA SER A 202 3.17 11.16 28.80
C SER A 202 1.90 10.85 28.02
N THR A 203 1.36 11.84 27.34
CA THR A 203 0.36 11.63 26.29
C THR A 203 1.05 11.52 24.94
N TYR A 204 0.49 10.71 24.06
CA TYR A 204 0.91 10.59 22.66
C TYR A 204 -0.33 10.70 21.79
N GLU A 205 -0.30 11.59 20.81
CA GLU A 205 -1.31 11.66 19.76
C GLU A 205 -0.69 12.03 18.42
N SER A 206 -1.32 11.55 17.35
CA SER A 206 -1.07 12.04 16.01
C SER A 206 -2.24 12.96 15.63
N LYS A 207 -1.94 14.11 15.01
CA LYS A 207 -2.93 15.00 14.43
C LYS A 207 -2.77 15.01 12.92
N LEU A 208 -3.88 14.90 12.20
CA LEU A 208 -3.88 14.96 10.75
C LEU A 208 -3.75 16.41 10.30
N VAL A 209 -2.75 16.69 9.47
CA VAL A 209 -2.50 18.03 8.90
C VAL A 209 -3.09 18.11 7.48
N SER A 210 -2.80 17.14 6.62
CA SER A 210 -3.35 17.09 5.26
C SER A 210 -3.42 15.69 4.69
N LEU A 211 -4.40 15.45 3.80
CA LEU A 211 -4.56 14.20 3.07
C LEU A 211 -4.10 14.34 1.60
N PRO A 212 -3.50 13.28 1.01
CA PRO A 212 -3.01 13.27 -0.36
C PRO A 212 -4.12 12.99 -1.39
N PRO A 213 -3.93 13.32 -2.68
CA PRO A 213 -4.87 12.92 -3.74
C PRO A 213 -5.08 11.40 -3.80
N ILE A 214 -4.02 10.61 -3.56
CA ILE A 214 -4.06 9.16 -3.47
C ILE A 214 -3.74 8.73 -2.04
N LEU A 215 -4.75 8.26 -1.31
CA LEU A 215 -4.59 7.76 0.05
C LEU A 215 -4.30 6.26 0.01
N CYS A 216 -3.10 5.88 0.44
CA CYS A 216 -2.76 4.48 0.72
C CYS A 216 -3.00 4.17 2.20
N VAL A 217 -3.83 3.17 2.49
CA VAL A 217 -4.06 2.64 3.84
C VAL A 217 -3.43 1.27 3.94
N HIS A 218 -2.52 1.11 4.90
CA HIS A 218 -1.91 -0.17 5.23
C HIS A 218 -2.63 -0.77 6.45
N LEU A 219 -3.32 -1.89 6.25
CA LEU A 219 -3.90 -2.69 7.31
C LEU A 219 -2.82 -3.60 7.92
N LYS A 220 -2.32 -3.25 9.12
CA LYS A 220 -1.25 -4.00 9.82
C LYS A 220 -1.73 -5.38 10.28
N ARG A 221 -1.77 -6.32 9.32
CA ARG A 221 -2.21 -7.70 9.53
C ARG A 221 -1.13 -8.60 10.11
N PHE A 222 0.12 -8.16 10.14
CA PHE A 222 1.21 -8.92 10.73
C PHE A 222 1.60 -8.31 12.07
N ARG A 223 1.71 -9.16 13.09
CA ARG A 223 2.13 -8.78 14.43
C ARG A 223 3.15 -9.78 14.95
N ASN A 224 3.91 -9.32 15.92
CA ASN A 224 4.79 -10.16 16.69
C ASN A 224 4.27 -10.16 18.13
N ASP A 225 3.70 -11.27 18.55
CA ASP A 225 3.17 -11.47 19.90
C ASP A 225 4.26 -12.22 20.69
N ASP A 226 5.07 -11.51 21.48
CA ASP A 226 6.15 -12.06 22.32
C ASP A 226 7.17 -12.97 21.59
N GLY A 227 7.57 -12.58 20.39
CA GLY A 227 8.52 -13.32 19.56
C GLY A 227 7.87 -14.29 18.57
N LEU A 228 6.53 -14.45 18.61
CA LEU A 228 5.79 -15.30 17.70
C LEU A 228 5.10 -14.46 16.61
N PRO A 229 5.56 -14.53 15.35
CA PRO A 229 4.93 -13.81 14.25
C PRO A 229 3.56 -14.42 13.93
N ARG A 230 2.52 -13.57 13.89
CA ARG A 230 1.14 -13.96 13.63
C ARG A 230 0.49 -13.07 12.58
N LYS A 231 -0.30 -13.68 11.68
CA LYS A 231 -1.19 -12.97 10.75
C LYS A 231 -2.60 -12.87 11.32
N LEU A 232 -3.17 -11.67 11.27
CA LEU A 232 -4.53 -11.32 11.67
C LEU A 232 -5.47 -11.48 10.48
N TYR A 233 -6.37 -12.47 10.60
CA TYR A 233 -7.43 -12.72 9.62
C TYR A 233 -8.75 -12.04 10.02
N ASN A 234 -8.74 -11.19 11.04
CA ASN A 234 -9.92 -10.51 11.56
C ASN A 234 -10.59 -9.67 10.45
N LYS A 235 -11.93 -9.60 10.53
CA LYS A 235 -12.74 -8.84 9.59
C LYS A 235 -12.46 -7.35 9.76
N VAL A 236 -12.12 -6.69 8.65
CA VAL A 236 -12.02 -5.24 8.55
C VAL A 236 -12.92 -4.81 7.40
N ALA A 237 -14.09 -4.26 7.72
CA ALA A 237 -15.00 -3.73 6.72
C ALA A 237 -14.52 -2.34 6.24
N PHE A 238 -14.37 -2.15 4.95
CA PHE A 238 -13.98 -0.87 4.36
C PHE A 238 -14.95 -0.50 3.24
N PRO A 239 -15.45 0.75 3.19
CA PRO A 239 -16.45 1.13 2.20
C PRO A 239 -15.82 1.36 0.83
N GLU A 240 -16.62 1.26 -0.23
CA GLU A 240 -16.15 1.61 -1.57
C GLU A 240 -15.87 3.11 -1.69
N THR A 241 -16.64 3.94 -0.98
CA THR A 241 -16.45 5.40 -0.92
C THR A 241 -16.71 5.91 0.49
N PHE A 242 -15.97 6.92 0.94
CA PHE A 242 -16.19 7.58 2.22
C PHE A 242 -15.89 9.08 2.14
N SER A 243 -16.45 9.87 3.07
CA SER A 243 -16.09 11.28 3.25
C SER A 243 -14.92 11.45 4.21
N THR A 244 -14.14 12.51 4.07
CA THR A 244 -13.01 12.83 4.97
C THR A 244 -13.43 13.07 6.42
N GLY A 245 -14.74 13.13 6.72
CA GLY A 245 -15.30 13.16 8.07
C GLY A 245 -14.85 11.99 8.96
N ILE A 246 -14.48 10.84 8.39
CA ILE A 246 -13.96 9.69 9.15
C ILE A 246 -12.62 9.97 9.86
N PHE A 247 -11.94 11.08 9.51
CA PHE A 247 -10.71 11.52 10.16
C PHE A 247 -10.96 12.53 11.29
N SER A 248 -12.21 12.74 11.70
CA SER A 248 -12.60 13.71 12.74
C SER A 248 -11.81 13.57 14.05
N ALA A 249 -11.52 12.34 14.48
CA ALA A 249 -10.71 12.07 15.68
C ALA A 249 -9.28 12.65 15.62
N GLY A 250 -8.74 12.86 14.41
CA GLY A 250 -7.41 13.40 14.18
C GLY A 250 -7.35 14.88 13.88
N LYS A 251 -8.49 15.58 13.76
CA LYS A 251 -8.50 17.02 13.43
C LYS A 251 -7.95 17.85 14.60
N SER A 252 -7.15 18.87 14.27
CA SER A 252 -6.84 19.95 15.22
C SER A 252 -8.04 20.91 15.29
N GLU A 253 -8.22 21.62 16.42
CA GLU A 253 -9.27 22.65 16.56
C GLU A 253 -9.16 23.80 15.54
N ALA A 254 -8.01 23.92 14.86
CA ALA A 254 -7.71 24.98 13.91
C ALA A 254 -7.86 24.58 12.43
N ASP A 255 -8.12 23.30 12.10
CA ASP A 255 -8.01 22.82 10.72
C ASP A 255 -9.34 22.60 9.98
N CYS A 256 -9.38 23.25 8.83
CA CYS A 256 -10.45 23.39 7.85
C CYS A 256 -10.50 22.25 6.82
N LEU A 257 -10.36 20.99 7.25
CA LEU A 257 -10.73 19.85 6.39
C LEU A 257 -12.23 19.94 6.08
N SER A 258 -12.57 20.35 4.86
CA SER A 258 -13.96 20.35 4.40
C SER A 258 -14.52 18.94 4.52
N SER A 259 -15.66 18.80 5.18
CA SER A 259 -16.36 17.51 5.34
C SER A 259 -16.83 16.92 4.01
N ASP A 260 -16.74 17.71 2.93
CA ASP A 260 -17.37 17.45 1.65
C ASP A 260 -16.44 16.73 0.67
N GLU A 261 -15.17 16.55 1.04
CA GLU A 261 -14.24 15.76 0.25
C GLU A 261 -14.50 14.26 0.40
N HIS A 262 -14.50 13.56 -0.73
CA HIS A 262 -14.78 12.12 -0.78
C HIS A 262 -13.60 11.36 -1.36
N TYR A 263 -13.38 10.15 -0.85
CA TYR A 263 -12.42 9.18 -1.37
C TYR A 263 -13.17 7.99 -1.93
N SER A 264 -12.62 7.39 -2.98
CA SER A 264 -13.19 6.21 -3.63
C SER A 264 -12.12 5.16 -3.88
N LEU A 265 -12.40 3.94 -3.42
CA LEU A 265 -11.51 2.82 -3.56
C LEU A 265 -11.35 2.46 -5.03
N TYR A 266 -10.10 2.27 -5.46
CA TYR A 266 -9.80 1.87 -6.83
C TYR A 266 -8.75 0.77 -6.91
N ALA A 267 -8.01 0.48 -5.84
CA ALA A 267 -7.15 -0.69 -5.80
C ALA A 267 -7.10 -1.30 -4.39
N VAL A 268 -7.03 -2.63 -4.34
CA VAL A 268 -6.84 -3.42 -3.12
C VAL A 268 -5.73 -4.42 -3.38
N VAL A 269 -4.62 -4.30 -2.66
CA VAL A 269 -3.60 -5.35 -2.61
C VAL A 269 -4.04 -6.35 -1.56
N VAL A 270 -4.11 -7.62 -1.94
CA VAL A 270 -4.61 -8.72 -1.13
C VAL A 270 -3.46 -9.66 -0.80
N HIS A 271 -3.43 -10.15 0.42
CA HIS A 271 -2.50 -11.19 0.83
C HIS A 271 -3.24 -12.45 1.27
N LYS A 272 -2.90 -13.58 0.65
CA LYS A 272 -3.37 -14.93 1.00
C LYS A 272 -2.25 -15.72 1.67
N GLY A 273 -2.57 -16.61 2.61
CA GLY A 273 -1.56 -17.43 3.30
C GLY A 273 -1.19 -16.87 4.67
N THR A 274 0.01 -17.20 5.15
CA THR A 274 0.48 -17.12 6.55
C THR A 274 1.55 -16.05 6.76
N THR A 275 2.26 -16.07 7.89
CA THR A 275 3.44 -15.22 8.14
C THR A 275 4.72 -15.72 7.48
N VAL A 276 4.77 -17.00 7.09
CA VAL A 276 5.98 -17.65 6.54
C VAL A 276 5.91 -17.79 5.03
N SER A 277 4.70 -18.01 4.52
CA SER A 277 4.47 -18.05 3.08
C SER A 277 3.09 -17.54 2.72
N GLY A 278 3.01 -16.82 1.61
CA GLY A 278 1.77 -16.34 1.05
C GLY A 278 1.85 -15.95 -0.42
N HIS A 279 0.75 -15.36 -0.89
CA HIS A 279 0.59 -14.94 -2.27
C HIS A 279 -0.13 -13.60 -2.30
N TYR A 280 0.42 -12.68 -3.08
CA TYR A 280 -0.16 -11.36 -3.27
C TYR A 280 -0.91 -11.28 -4.58
N THR A 281 -2.12 -10.75 -4.53
CA THR A 281 -2.96 -10.47 -5.69
C THR A 281 -3.54 -9.08 -5.57
N ALA A 282 -4.19 -8.58 -6.63
CA ALA A 282 -4.76 -7.24 -6.61
C ALA A 282 -6.17 -7.21 -7.21
N PHE A 283 -7.07 -6.46 -6.57
CA PHE A 283 -8.26 -5.96 -7.23
C PHE A 283 -8.00 -4.52 -7.68
N ILE A 284 -8.32 -4.19 -8.93
CA ILE A 284 -8.17 -2.83 -9.45
C ILE A 284 -9.38 -2.39 -10.25
N ARG A 285 -9.65 -1.09 -10.22
CA ARG A 285 -10.67 -0.40 -11.00
C ARG A 285 -10.06 0.90 -11.54
N PRO A 286 -9.43 0.88 -12.72
CA PRO A 286 -8.68 2.03 -13.25
C PRO A 286 -9.52 3.30 -13.41
N ASN A 287 -10.79 3.16 -13.80
CA ASN A 287 -11.77 4.24 -13.89
C ASN A 287 -13.01 3.83 -13.06
N GLN A 288 -13.57 4.74 -12.27
CA GLN A 288 -14.74 4.49 -11.41
C GLN A 288 -15.97 4.01 -12.19
N GLU A 289 -16.11 4.38 -13.45
CA GLU A 289 -17.19 3.93 -14.34
C GLU A 289 -16.98 2.50 -14.86
N LYS A 290 -15.76 1.96 -14.72
CA LYS A 290 -15.42 0.60 -15.16
C LYS A 290 -15.67 -0.40 -14.05
N MET A 291 -15.81 -1.66 -14.45
CA MET A 291 -15.90 -2.77 -13.50
C MET A 291 -14.57 -3.03 -12.77
N TRP A 292 -14.65 -3.81 -11.69
CA TRP A 292 -13.47 -4.30 -11.00
C TRP A 292 -12.78 -5.40 -11.82
N TYR A 293 -11.47 -5.49 -11.69
CA TYR A 293 -10.65 -6.59 -12.22
C TYR A 293 -9.89 -7.23 -11.08
N TYR A 294 -9.81 -8.56 -11.10
CA TYR A 294 -8.94 -9.34 -10.24
C TYR A 294 -7.71 -9.75 -11.04
N ALA A 295 -6.54 -9.34 -10.57
CA ALA A 295 -5.24 -9.64 -11.14
C ALA A 295 -4.46 -10.58 -10.20
N ASP A 296 -4.23 -11.79 -10.71
CA ASP A 296 -3.41 -12.82 -10.09
C ASP A 296 -2.28 -13.15 -11.05
N ASP A 297 -1.17 -12.43 -10.87
CA ASP A 297 -0.03 -12.45 -11.77
C ASP A 297 -0.46 -12.29 -13.24
N SER A 298 -0.25 -13.32 -14.07
CA SER A 298 -0.55 -13.29 -15.50
C SER A 298 -2.04 -13.45 -15.81
N CYS A 299 -2.84 -13.85 -14.83
CA CYS A 299 -4.27 -14.07 -14.97
C CYS A 299 -5.02 -12.82 -14.53
N VAL A 300 -5.72 -12.17 -15.46
CA VAL A 300 -6.63 -11.07 -15.16
C VAL A 300 -8.03 -11.48 -15.56
N ARG A 301 -8.98 -11.24 -14.68
CA ARG A 301 -10.40 -11.52 -14.92
C ARG A 301 -11.29 -10.39 -14.39
N PRO A 302 -12.46 -10.17 -14.99
CA PRO A 302 -13.48 -9.31 -14.40
C PRO A 302 -13.86 -9.78 -12.99
N SER A 303 -14.24 -8.81 -12.15
CA SER A 303 -14.72 -9.04 -10.79
C SER A 303 -15.78 -8.00 -10.41
N THR A 304 -16.36 -8.18 -9.24
CA THR A 304 -17.41 -7.34 -8.69
C THR A 304 -16.97 -6.71 -7.37
N TRP A 305 -17.70 -5.69 -6.93
CA TRP A 305 -17.52 -5.15 -5.57
C TRP A 305 -17.71 -6.24 -4.50
N ALA A 306 -18.66 -7.16 -4.68
CA ALA A 306 -18.87 -8.26 -3.74
C ALA A 306 -17.65 -9.17 -3.59
N ASP A 307 -16.89 -9.40 -4.67
CA ASP A 307 -15.63 -10.15 -4.61
C ASP A 307 -14.57 -9.39 -3.79
N VAL A 308 -14.49 -8.06 -3.97
CA VAL A 308 -13.60 -7.20 -3.18
C VAL A 308 -13.98 -7.25 -1.70
N GLN A 309 -15.27 -7.23 -1.37
CA GLN A 309 -15.77 -7.38 0.01
C GLN A 309 -15.42 -8.75 0.62
N GLY A 310 -15.23 -9.78 -0.23
CA GLY A 310 -14.73 -11.09 0.18
C GLY A 310 -13.35 -11.02 0.88
N THR A 311 -12.58 -9.96 0.62
CA THR A 311 -11.24 -9.73 1.19
C THR A 311 -11.26 -9.01 2.54
N TYR A 312 -12.42 -8.67 3.10
CA TYR A 312 -12.52 -8.10 4.45
C TYR A 312 -11.87 -8.99 5.51
N GLY A 313 -11.79 -10.29 5.24
CA GLY A 313 -11.35 -11.32 6.18
C GLY A 313 -12.50 -11.84 7.03
N GLY A 314 -12.15 -12.61 8.06
CA GLY A 314 -13.07 -13.19 9.03
C GLY A 314 -12.53 -14.51 9.57
N TYR A 315 -13.00 -14.89 10.77
CA TYR A 315 -12.54 -16.10 11.46
C TYR A 315 -12.72 -17.39 10.65
N ARG A 316 -13.73 -17.44 9.77
CA ARG A 316 -14.00 -18.58 8.88
C ARG A 316 -13.07 -18.67 7.68
N GLN A 317 -12.29 -17.62 7.39
CA GLN A 317 -11.36 -17.53 6.27
C GLN A 317 -9.91 -17.66 6.74
N ARG A 318 -9.63 -18.52 7.72
CA ARG A 318 -8.25 -18.78 8.18
C ARG A 318 -7.41 -19.23 6.98
N TYR A 319 -6.27 -18.57 6.74
CA TYR A 319 -5.41 -18.74 5.55
C TYR A 319 -5.97 -18.20 4.22
N GLY A 320 -7.17 -17.61 4.25
CA GLY A 320 -7.82 -16.98 3.12
C GLY A 320 -7.22 -15.63 2.73
N GLU A 321 -7.84 -15.03 1.73
CA GLU A 321 -7.51 -13.71 1.21
C GLU A 321 -7.94 -12.61 2.17
N THR A 322 -7.01 -11.71 2.46
CA THR A 322 -7.28 -10.54 3.30
C THR A 322 -6.68 -9.30 2.67
N ALA A 323 -7.46 -8.24 2.55
CA ALA A 323 -6.99 -6.94 2.07
C ALA A 323 -5.82 -6.45 2.94
N TYR A 324 -4.73 -6.04 2.30
CA TYR A 324 -3.49 -5.64 2.93
C TYR A 324 -3.22 -4.15 2.76
N LEU A 325 -3.22 -3.67 1.51
CA LEU A 325 -3.21 -2.24 1.18
C LEU A 325 -4.54 -1.86 0.50
N LEU A 326 -5.09 -0.72 0.88
CA LEU A 326 -6.25 -0.11 0.24
C LEU A 326 -5.82 1.23 -0.35
N LEU A 327 -6.03 1.42 -1.65
CA LEU A 327 -5.74 2.69 -2.31
C LEU A 327 -7.06 3.36 -2.69
N TYR A 328 -7.23 4.57 -2.16
CA TYR A 328 -8.36 5.44 -2.43
C TYR A 328 -7.91 6.66 -3.20
N ARG A 329 -8.73 7.07 -4.16
CA ARG A 329 -8.55 8.30 -4.94
C ARG A 329 -9.53 9.35 -4.45
N LYS A 330 -9.04 10.56 -4.20
CA LYS A 330 -9.87 11.72 -3.90
C LYS A 330 -10.75 12.05 -5.12
N LYS A 331 -12.06 12.15 -4.91
CA LYS A 331 -13.00 12.63 -5.93
C LYS A 331 -12.79 14.14 -6.09
N SER A 332 -12.46 14.52 -7.33
CA SER A 332 -12.38 15.90 -7.79
C SER A 332 -13.75 16.57 -7.83
#